data_AF-A0A173XL18-F1
#
_entry.id   AF-A0A173XL18-F1
#
_cell.length_a   1.000
_cell.length_b   1.000
_cell.length_c   1.000
_cell.angle_alpha   90.00
_cell.angle_beta   90.00
_cell.angle_gamma   90.00
#
_symmetry.space_group_name_H-M   'P 1'
#
loop_
_entity.id
_entity.type
_entity.pdbx_description
1 polymer ?
#
loop_
_entity_poly.entity_id
_entity_poly.type
_entity_poly.pdbx_seq_one_letter_code
_entity_poly.pdbx_strand_id
1 'polypeptide(L)' 'MRKKRKTVWAFLDGKKLVDVVQAALDNNMMVDDLKAKLIAENPGHEVTFKVL' A
#
# COMPACT_ATOMS: atom_id res chain seq x y z
N MET A 1 22.20 -12.92 3.00
CA MET A 1 21.81 -12.03 1.88
C MET A 1 20.67 -11.13 2.34
N ARG A 2 20.92 -9.86 2.66
CA ARG A 2 19.87 -8.93 3.12
C ARG A 2 19.00 -8.60 1.89
N LYS A 3 17.89 -9.34 1.69
CA LYS A 3 16.90 -8.99 0.66
C LYS A 3 16.53 -7.53 0.90
N LYS A 4 16.86 -6.63 -0.04
CA LYS A 4 16.39 -5.25 0.00
C LYS A 4 14.88 -5.33 0.12
N ARG A 5 14.33 -4.96 1.29
CA ARG A 5 12.89 -4.96 1.52
C ARG A 5 12.34 -3.86 0.61
N LYS A 6 11.78 -4.24 -0.54
CA LYS A 6 11.00 -3.33 -1.37
C LYS A 6 9.79 -2.95 -0.53
N THR A 7 9.70 -1.69 -0.12
CA THR A 7 8.50 -1.18 0.56
C THR A 7 7.63 -0.49 -0.47
N VAL A 8 6.33 -0.68 -0.37
CA VAL A 8 5.36 -0.07 -1.27
C VAL A 8 4.54 0.89 -0.44
N TRP A 9 4.67 2.17 -0.75
CA TRP A 9 3.91 3.21 -0.09
C TRP A 9 2.68 3.56 -0.92
N ALA A 10 1.53 3.60 -0.26
CA ALA A 10 0.31 4.17 -0.80
C ALA A 10 0.27 5.67 -0.50
N PHE A 11 -0.10 6.43 -1.51
CA PHE A 11 -0.35 7.85 -1.45
C PHE A 11 -1.82 8.08 -1.82
N LEU A 12 -2.50 8.90 -1.04
CA LEU A 12 -3.88 9.32 -1.26
C LEU A 12 -3.88 10.81 -1.57
N ASP A 13 -4.32 11.22 -2.76
CA ASP A 13 -4.27 12.61 -3.24
C ASP A 13 -2.87 13.25 -3.08
N GLY A 14 -1.82 12.48 -3.36
CA GLY A 14 -0.43 12.92 -3.23
C GLY A 14 0.11 12.96 -1.79
N LYS A 15 -0.69 12.63 -0.76
CA LYS A 15 -0.21 12.48 0.62
C LYS A 15 0.15 11.04 0.94
N LYS A 16 1.34 10.84 1.49
CA LYS A 16 1.81 9.53 1.95
C LYS A 16 0.90 9.03 3.07
N LEU A 17 0.24 7.90 2.86
CA LEU A 17 -0.80 7.39 3.76
C LEU A 17 -0.31 6.17 4.56
N VAL A 18 -0.05 5.06 3.87
CA VAL A 18 0.27 3.78 4.52
C VAL A 18 1.35 3.00 3.76
N ASP A 19 2.20 2.28 4.49
CA ASP A 19 3.09 1.27 3.90
C ASP A 19 2.26 0.00 3.65
N VAL A 20 1.97 -0.25 2.37
CA VAL A 20 1.14 -1.37 1.92
C VAL A 20 1.80 -2.71 2.25
N VAL A 21 3.13 -2.79 2.29
CA VAL A 21 3.84 -4.04 2.62
C VAL A 21 3.70 -4.35 4.11
N GLN A 22 3.87 -3.36 4.98
CA GLN A 22 3.68 -3.56 6.42
C GLN A 22 2.21 -3.85 6.74
N ALA A 23 1.28 -3.05 6.23
CA ALA A 23 -0.15 -3.27 6.47
C ALA A 23 -0.64 -4.63 5.92
N ALA A 24 -0.07 -5.12 4.82
CA ALA A 24 -0.41 -6.45 4.31
C ALA A 24 0.11 -7.55 5.25
N LEU A 25 1.33 -7.40 5.80
CA LEU A 25 1.89 -8.32 6.78
C LEU A 25 1.10 -8.32 8.09
N ASP A 26 0.72 -7.14 8.60
CA ASP A 26 -0.04 -6.99 9.85
C ASP A 26 -1.44 -7.61 9.73
N ASN A 27 -2.05 -7.55 8.55
CA ASN A 27 -3.36 -8.13 8.26
C ASN A 27 -3.28 -9.56 7.70
N ASN A 28 -2.08 -10.16 7.63
CA ASN A 28 -1.83 -11.49 7.06
C ASN A 28 -2.48 -11.71 5.67
N MET A 29 -2.40 -10.71 4.80
CA MET A 29 -2.98 -10.73 3.45
C MET A 29 -1.96 -10.33 2.38
N MET A 30 -2.30 -10.55 1.11
CA MET A 30 -1.44 -10.09 0.02
C MET A 30 -1.53 -8.59 -0.19
N VAL A 31 -0.43 -8.01 -0.70
CA VAL A 31 -0.35 -6.60 -1.09
C VAL A 31 -1.43 -6.25 -2.13
N ASP A 32 -1.76 -7.18 -3.03
CA ASP A 32 -2.80 -6.95 -4.05
C ASP A 32 -4.20 -6.77 -3.43
N ASP A 33 -4.58 -7.66 -2.51
CA ASP A 33 -5.85 -7.53 -1.78
C ASP A 33 -5.93 -6.21 -1.01
N LEU A 34 -4.83 -5.81 -0.38
CA LEU A 34 -4.79 -4.55 0.36
C LEU A 34 -4.88 -3.33 -0.57
N LYS A 35 -4.26 -3.38 -1.76
CA LYS A 35 -4.43 -2.32 -2.77
C LYS A 35 -5.88 -2.20 -3.22
N ALA A 36 -6.53 -3.33 -3.49
CA ALA A 36 -7.93 -3.35 -3.88
C ALA A 36 -8.83 -2.77 -2.78
N LYS A 37 -8.59 -3.13 -1.52
CA LYS A 37 -9.29 -2.54 -0.36
C LYS A 37 -9.05 -1.04 -0.24
N LEU A 38 -7.80 -0.57 -0.38
CA LEU A 38 -7.49 0.85 -0.31
C LEU A 38 -8.23 1.66 -1.39
N ILE A 39 -8.38 1.12 -2.59
CA ILE A 39 -9.15 1.76 -3.68
C ILE A 39 -10.65 1.71 -3.38
N ALA A 40 -11.17 0.57 -2.91
CA ALA A 40 -12.59 0.38 -2.62
C ALA A 40 -13.08 1.22 -1.43
N GLU A 41 -12.26 1.39 -0.40
CA GLU A 41 -12.56 2.19 0.80
C GLU A 41 -12.44 3.70 0.55
N ASN A 42 -11.79 4.12 -0.55
CA ASN A 42 -11.61 5.53 -0.89
C ASN A 42 -12.24 5.87 -2.27
N PRO A 43 -13.57 5.68 -2.46
CA PRO A 43 -14.23 6.05 -3.69
C PRO A 43 -14.29 7.58 -3.77
N GLY A 44 -13.36 8.18 -4.53
CA GLY A 44 -13.26 9.63 -4.71
C GLY A 44 -11.87 10.22 -4.49
N HIS A 45 -10.91 9.42 -4.03
CA HIS A 45 -9.52 9.84 -3.85
C HIS A 45 -8.59 9.09 -4.80
N GLU A 46 -7.55 9.77 -5.28
CA GLU A 46 -6.57 9.13 -6.16
C GLU A 46 -5.55 8.35 -5.33
N VAL A 47 -5.66 7.02 -5.36
CA VAL A 47 -4.73 6.12 -4.68
C VAL A 47 -3.58 5.77 -5.63
N THR A 48 -2.37 6.24 -5.32
CA THR A 48 -1.16 5.93 -6.08
C THR A 48 -0.18 5.11 -5.25
N PHE A 49 0.57 4.22 -5.89
CA PHE A 49 1.53 3.34 -5.22
C PHE A 49 2.94 3.61 -5.72
N LYS A 50 3.87 3.90 -4.81
CA LYS A 50 5.31 4.03 -5.13
C LYS A 50 6.11 2.97 -4.40
N VAL A 51 6.99 2.31 -5.15
CA VAL A 51 7.96 1.34 -4.63
C VAL A 51 9.25 2.08 -4.26
N LEU A 52 9.76 1.86 -3.05
CA LEU A 52 11.02 2.39 -2.52
C LEU A 52 11.98 1.26 -2.13
#